data_AF-A0A7K5CME0-F1
#
_entry.id   AF-A0A7K5CME0-F1
#
_cell.length_a   1.000
_cell.length_b   1.000
_cell.length_c   1.000
_cell.angle_alpha   90.00
_cell.angle_beta   90.00
_cell.angle_gamma   90.00
#
_symmetry.space_group_name_H-M   'P 1'
#
loop_
_entity.id
_entity.type
_entity.pdbx_description
1 polymer ?
#
loop_
_entity_poly.entity_id
_entity_poly.type
_entity_poly.pdbx_seq_one_letter_code
_entity_poly.pdbx_strand_id
1 'polypeptide(L)'
;MGDPFGRWSSSPSRSEYDDRTPLRHSNSFVRLTGKSIYKQRKDYGQTLLKLQNYFQHHVEHLLTMHLERELRSAEDCLGRLRDLEEQGRVWGQNVILEVKDQELVLSDVESKDELEAFPLGSVQGCSAGLDNAVLAVSVQERNPPRTSVLLFHCERLGAETLRSSLEKVLRQRKEEQSNRYGHRYGG
;
A
#
# COMPACT_ATOMS: atom_id res chain seq x y z
N MET A 1 18.14 20.82 -39.14
CA MET A 1 19.15 21.45 -40.01
C MET A 1 19.55 22.78 -39.40
N GLY A 2 20.84 22.94 -39.05
CA GLY A 2 21.52 24.23 -38.84
C GLY A 2 21.54 24.83 -37.41
N ASP A 3 22.64 24.63 -36.68
CA ASP A 3 23.04 25.43 -35.51
C ASP A 3 23.46 26.85 -35.91
N PRO A 4 23.26 27.85 -35.04
CA PRO A 4 24.11 29.04 -35.02
C PRO A 4 24.66 29.31 -33.61
N PHE A 5 25.59 28.47 -33.16
CA PHE A 5 26.49 28.88 -32.06
C PHE A 5 27.46 29.95 -32.55
N GLY A 6 27.60 31.02 -31.77
CA GLY A 6 28.70 31.98 -31.82
C GLY A 6 28.19 33.36 -31.42
N ARG A 7 28.65 34.05 -30.38
CA ARG A 7 30.02 34.13 -29.85
C ARG A 7 29.96 34.81 -28.47
N TRP A 8 30.73 34.34 -27.49
CA TRP A 8 31.02 35.12 -26.30
C TRP A 8 31.91 36.32 -26.64
N SER A 9 31.64 37.47 -26.03
CA SER A 9 32.57 38.28 -25.22
C SER A 9 32.16 39.75 -25.23
N SER A 10 31.95 40.34 -24.04
CA SER A 10 32.61 41.58 -23.58
C SER A 10 31.83 42.18 -22.41
N SER A 11 32.43 42.16 -21.21
CA SER A 11 32.05 43.08 -20.13
C SER A 11 32.56 44.49 -20.44
N PRO A 12 31.95 45.52 -19.85
CA PRO A 12 32.74 46.63 -19.33
C PRO A 12 32.48 46.91 -17.85
N SER A 13 33.47 47.59 -17.28
CA SER A 13 33.84 47.79 -15.89
C SER A 13 33.18 48.99 -15.19
N ARG A 14 32.93 48.83 -13.88
CA ARG A 14 33.17 49.73 -12.72
C ARG A 14 32.80 51.23 -12.81
N SER A 15 31.95 51.70 -11.89
CA SER A 15 32.16 52.94 -11.11
C SER A 15 31.40 52.91 -9.76
N GLU A 16 32.08 53.41 -8.71
CA GLU A 16 31.66 53.60 -7.31
C GLU A 16 30.60 54.72 -7.14
N TYR A 17 29.73 54.63 -6.13
CA TYR A 17 29.73 55.47 -4.90
C TYR A 17 28.51 55.15 -4.01
N ASP A 18 28.73 55.27 -2.70
CA ASP A 18 27.89 54.98 -1.53
C ASP A 18 26.40 55.39 -1.59
N ASP A 19 25.52 54.56 -1.04
CA ASP A 19 24.55 55.06 -0.05
C ASP A 19 24.22 54.00 1.03
N ARG A 20 24.14 54.48 2.26
CA ARG A 20 24.03 53.76 3.53
C ARG A 20 22.63 53.21 3.75
N THR A 21 22.50 51.93 4.13
CA THR A 21 21.77 51.50 5.34
C THR A 21 21.80 49.96 5.49
N PRO A 22 22.30 49.39 6.60
CA PRO A 22 22.00 48.00 6.93
C PRO A 22 20.63 47.97 7.58
N LEU A 23 19.56 47.96 6.77
CA LEU A 23 18.26 47.53 7.26
C LEU A 23 18.39 46.06 7.63
N ARG A 24 18.55 45.82 8.94
CA ARG A 24 18.32 44.54 9.59
C ARG A 24 16.88 44.13 9.34
N HIS A 25 16.59 43.57 8.17
CA HIS A 25 15.43 42.72 8.00
C HIS A 25 15.76 41.37 8.62
N SER A 26 15.51 41.29 9.92
CA SER A 26 15.19 40.06 10.61
C SER A 26 13.96 39.45 9.94
N ASN A 27 14.18 38.71 8.88
CA ASN A 27 13.27 37.70 8.37
C ASN A 27 14.15 36.66 7.69
N SER A 28 14.76 35.81 8.50
CA SER A 28 15.35 34.55 8.05
C SER A 28 14.23 33.60 7.62
N PHE A 29 13.52 33.95 6.54
CA PHE A 29 13.05 32.92 5.64
C PHE A 29 14.33 32.30 5.11
N VAL A 30 14.75 31.18 5.71
CA VAL A 30 15.90 30.42 5.24
C VAL A 30 15.59 30.11 3.78
N ARG A 31 16.23 30.86 2.87
CA ARG A 31 16.02 30.71 1.45
C ARG A 31 16.53 29.31 1.13
N LEU A 32 15.60 28.37 0.94
CA LEU A 32 15.95 26.98 0.72
C LEU A 32 16.91 26.92 -0.47
N THR A 33 18.13 26.47 -0.21
CA THR A 33 19.13 26.34 -1.26
C THR A 33 18.68 25.25 -2.23
N GLY A 34 19.04 25.36 -3.51
CA GLY A 34 18.74 24.30 -4.49
C GLY A 34 19.26 22.92 -4.04
N LYS A 35 20.38 22.88 -3.32
CA LYS A 35 20.93 21.66 -2.71
C LYS A 35 20.03 21.07 -1.62
N SER A 36 19.46 21.90 -0.75
CA SER A 36 18.52 21.46 0.29
C SER A 36 17.22 20.91 -0.31
N ILE A 37 16.68 21.57 -1.33
CA ILE A 37 15.48 21.12 -2.06
C ILE A 37 15.75 19.78 -2.75
N TYR A 38 16.90 19.63 -3.42
CA TYR A 38 17.28 18.38 -4.09
C TYR A 38 17.40 17.22 -3.09
N LYS A 39 18.08 17.43 -1.95
CA LYS A 39 18.21 16.40 -0.91
C LYS A 39 16.84 16.02 -0.34
N GLN A 40 16.00 16.99 0.00
CA GLN A 40 14.64 16.74 0.48
C GLN A 40 13.82 15.93 -0.52
N ARG A 41 13.90 16.24 -1.82
CA ARG A 41 13.22 15.47 -2.88
C ARG A 41 13.74 14.04 -2.97
N LYS A 42 15.05 13.82 -2.82
CA LYS A 42 15.67 12.49 -2.82
C LYS A 42 15.22 11.66 -1.62
N ASP A 43 15.23 12.26 -0.43
CA ASP A 43 14.83 11.62 0.83
C ASP A 43 13.32 11.32 0.83
N TYR A 44 12.49 12.20 0.27
CA TYR A 44 11.06 11.96 0.06
C TYR A 44 10.82 10.77 -0.88
N GLY A 45 11.57 10.67 -1.99
CA GLY A 45 11.49 9.51 -2.89
C GLY A 45 11.78 8.19 -2.20
N GLN A 46 12.78 8.16 -1.30
CA GLN A 46 13.08 6.97 -0.49
C GLN A 46 11.96 6.65 0.51
N THR A 47 11.34 7.67 1.08
CA THR A 47 10.19 7.49 1.99
C THR A 47 8.98 6.94 1.27
N LEU A 48 8.69 7.41 0.05
CA LEU A 48 7.61 6.86 -0.78
C LEU A 48 7.83 5.38 -1.13
N LEU A 49 9.07 4.99 -1.43
CA LEU A 49 9.40 3.58 -1.67
C LEU A 49 9.22 2.71 -0.42
N LYS A 50 9.48 3.25 0.78
CA LYS A 50 9.17 2.55 2.04
C LYS A 50 7.68 2.44 2.29
N LEU A 51 6.90 3.46 1.94
CA LEU A 51 5.44 3.47 2.07
C LEU A 51 4.76 2.43 1.15
N GLN A 52 5.38 2.07 0.03
CA GLN A 52 4.88 0.99 -0.84
C GLN A 52 4.85 -0.40 -0.18
N ASN A 53 5.54 -0.58 0.94
CA ASN A 53 5.49 -1.82 1.72
C ASN A 53 4.36 -1.83 2.76
N TYR A 54 3.65 -0.71 2.95
CA TYR A 54 2.50 -0.66 3.86
C TYR A 54 1.26 -1.03 3.09
N PHE A 55 0.71 -2.20 3.40
CA PHE A 55 -0.58 -2.64 2.90
C PHE A 55 -1.65 -2.13 3.86
N GLN A 56 -2.41 -1.11 3.44
CA GLN A 56 -3.53 -0.55 4.20
C GLN A 56 -4.53 0.04 3.22
N HIS A 57 -5.75 -0.49 3.20
CA HIS A 57 -6.77 -0.12 2.23
C HIS A 57 -8.15 -0.05 2.87
N HIS A 58 -8.90 0.99 2.50
CA HIS A 58 -10.33 1.06 2.79
C HIS A 58 -11.07 0.16 1.81
N VAL A 59 -11.84 -0.77 2.33
CA VAL A 59 -12.64 -1.74 1.58
C VAL A 59 -13.95 -1.97 2.32
N GLU A 60 -14.91 -2.56 1.64
CA GLU A 60 -16.15 -3.00 2.26
C GLU A 60 -16.12 -4.52 2.40
N HIS A 61 -16.12 -5.03 3.63
CA HIS A 61 -16.25 -6.46 3.89
C HIS A 61 -17.69 -6.88 3.62
N LEU A 62 -17.87 -7.87 2.74
CA LEU A 62 -19.17 -8.35 2.31
C LEU A 62 -19.57 -9.60 3.10
N LEU A 63 -18.73 -10.63 3.06
CA LEU A 63 -19.01 -11.95 3.61
C LEU A 63 -17.71 -12.67 3.98
N THR A 64 -17.79 -13.53 5.00
CA THR A 64 -16.80 -14.58 5.26
C THR A 64 -17.48 -15.92 5.06
N MET A 65 -16.98 -16.73 4.14
CA MET A 65 -17.53 -18.04 3.80
C MET A 65 -16.54 -19.15 4.16
N HIS A 66 -17.03 -20.23 4.76
CA HIS A 66 -16.21 -21.42 5.02
C HIS A 66 -16.23 -22.35 3.80
N LEU A 67 -15.06 -22.85 3.41
CA LEU A 67 -14.94 -23.87 2.37
C LEU A 67 -15.41 -25.21 2.93
N GLU A 68 -16.72 -25.44 2.83
CA GLU A 68 -17.39 -26.65 3.25
C GLU A 68 -18.43 -27.10 2.21
N ARG A 69 -18.57 -28.42 2.05
CA ARG A 69 -19.62 -29.07 1.24
C ARG A 69 -19.61 -28.63 -0.25
N GLU A 70 -20.42 -27.62 -0.58
CA GLU A 70 -20.66 -27.10 -1.92
C GLU A 70 -19.62 -26.05 -2.33
N LEU A 71 -18.98 -25.38 -1.36
CA LEU A 71 -17.92 -24.39 -1.60
C LEU A 71 -16.56 -25.06 -1.45
N ARG A 72 -15.83 -25.20 -2.56
CA ARG A 72 -14.50 -25.85 -2.60
C ARG A 72 -13.38 -24.89 -2.95
N SER A 73 -13.69 -23.73 -3.49
CA SER A 73 -12.69 -22.70 -3.83
C SER A 73 -13.19 -21.27 -3.62
N ALA A 74 -12.28 -20.29 -3.78
CA ALA A 74 -12.62 -18.88 -3.76
C ALA A 74 -13.55 -18.48 -4.91
N GLU A 75 -13.42 -19.14 -6.07
CA GLU A 75 -14.28 -18.96 -7.23
C GLU A 75 -15.73 -19.38 -6.93
N ASP A 76 -15.93 -20.49 -6.21
CA ASP A 76 -17.26 -20.90 -5.75
C ASP A 76 -17.88 -19.86 -4.81
N CYS A 77 -17.06 -19.27 -3.92
CA CYS A 77 -17.50 -18.21 -3.01
C CYS A 77 -17.90 -16.93 -3.76
N LEU A 78 -17.17 -16.56 -4.82
CA LEU A 78 -17.50 -15.43 -5.69
C LEU A 78 -18.80 -15.65 -6.48
N GLY A 79 -19.01 -16.88 -6.98
CA GLY A 79 -20.28 -17.27 -7.59
C GLY A 79 -21.45 -17.16 -6.61
N ARG A 80 -21.25 -17.69 -5.39
CA ARG A 80 -22.26 -17.61 -4.33
C ARG A 80 -22.55 -16.18 -3.89
N LEU A 81 -21.54 -15.31 -3.86
CA LEU A 81 -21.71 -13.88 -3.57
C LEU A 81 -22.63 -13.23 -4.60
N ARG A 82 -22.38 -13.45 -5.90
CA ARG A 82 -23.23 -12.91 -6.98
C ARG A 82 -24.69 -13.30 -6.79
N ASP A 83 -24.98 -14.57 -6.51
CA ASP A 83 -26.36 -15.03 -6.28
C ASP A 83 -27.03 -14.29 -5.11
N LEU A 84 -26.27 -14.02 -4.04
CA LEU A 84 -26.78 -13.32 -2.86
C LEU A 84 -26.97 -11.81 -3.13
N GLU A 85 -26.10 -11.19 -3.92
CA GLU A 85 -26.23 -9.80 -4.36
C GLU A 85 -27.49 -9.62 -5.21
N GLU A 86 -27.75 -10.51 -6.16
CA GLU A 86 -28.96 -10.50 -7.00
C GLU A 86 -30.25 -10.66 -6.16
N GLN A 87 -30.17 -11.37 -5.03
CA GLN A 87 -31.26 -11.52 -4.06
C GLN A 87 -31.38 -10.33 -3.09
N GLY A 88 -30.46 -9.37 -3.11
CA GLY A 88 -30.40 -8.26 -2.14
C GLY A 88 -30.11 -8.73 -0.71
N ARG A 89 -29.35 -9.82 -0.54
CA ARG A 89 -29.07 -10.47 0.74
C ARG A 89 -27.66 -10.23 1.27
N VAL A 90 -26.91 -9.35 0.61
CA VAL A 90 -25.57 -8.94 1.02
C VAL A 90 -25.68 -7.55 1.65
N TRP A 91 -25.03 -7.38 2.79
CA TRP A 91 -24.79 -6.08 3.40
C TRP A 91 -23.29 -5.98 3.65
N GLY A 92 -22.72 -4.83 3.30
CA GLY A 92 -21.31 -4.59 3.48
C GLY A 92 -21.02 -3.77 4.74
N GLN A 93 -19.83 -3.96 5.30
CA GLN A 93 -19.28 -3.14 6.36
C GLN A 93 -17.99 -2.47 5.88
N ASN A 94 -17.93 -1.14 5.97
CA ASN A 94 -16.69 -0.41 5.70
C ASN A 94 -15.63 -0.75 6.75
N VAL A 95 -14.47 -1.21 6.29
CA VAL A 95 -13.33 -1.60 7.14
C VAL A 95 -12.02 -1.12 6.53
N ILE A 96 -10.98 -1.13 7.37
CA ILE A 96 -9.59 -0.98 6.94
C ILE A 96 -8.98 -2.38 6.92
N LEU A 97 -8.56 -2.81 5.74
CA LEU A 97 -7.79 -4.03 5.54
C LEU A 97 -6.30 -3.67 5.53
N GLU A 98 -5.54 -4.13 6.51
CA GLU A 98 -4.14 -3.77 6.66
C GLU A 98 -3.24 -4.94 7.05
N VAL A 99 -1.94 -4.80 6.80
CA VAL A 99 -0.93 -5.70 7.35
C VAL A 99 -0.19 -5.01 8.48
N LYS A 100 -0.32 -5.56 9.68
CA LYS A 100 0.26 -5.04 10.92
C LYS A 100 0.85 -6.20 11.72
N ASP A 101 2.07 -6.02 12.23
CA ASP A 101 2.72 -6.98 13.13
C ASP A 101 2.74 -8.46 12.64
N GLN A 102 2.91 -8.67 11.33
CA GLN A 102 2.87 -9.99 10.67
C GLN A 102 1.49 -10.66 10.63
N GLU A 103 0.43 -9.87 10.77
CA GLU A 103 -0.97 -10.27 10.68
C GLU A 103 -1.70 -9.44 9.61
N LEU A 104 -2.67 -10.05 8.95
CA LEU A 104 -3.69 -9.38 8.15
C LEU A 104 -4.82 -8.99 9.10
N VAL A 105 -5.07 -7.70 9.23
CA VAL A 105 -5.96 -7.14 10.23
C VAL A 105 -7.11 -6.40 9.55
N LEU A 106 -8.31 -6.60 10.08
CA LEU A 106 -9.49 -5.80 9.82
C LEU A 106 -9.67 -4.82 10.98
N SER A 107 -9.68 -3.53 10.67
CA SER A 107 -9.88 -2.47 11.67
C SER A 107 -11.11 -1.64 11.32
N ASP A 108 -11.80 -1.15 12.33
CA ASP A 108 -12.89 -0.19 12.15
C ASP A 108 -12.38 1.12 11.54
N VAL A 109 -13.18 1.73 10.67
CA VAL A 109 -12.77 2.92 9.92
C VAL A 109 -12.65 4.15 10.81
N GLU A 110 -13.50 4.28 11.84
CA GLU A 110 -13.58 5.48 12.68
C GLU A 110 -12.67 5.38 13.90
N SER A 111 -12.89 4.37 14.73
CA SER A 111 -12.18 4.11 16.00
C SER A 111 -10.76 3.61 15.79
N LYS A 112 -10.49 2.93 14.66
CA LYS A 112 -9.28 2.13 14.42
C LYS A 112 -9.14 0.92 15.33
N ASP A 113 -10.23 0.51 15.98
CA ASP A 113 -10.25 -0.71 16.78
C ASP A 113 -10.13 -1.94 15.88
N GLU A 114 -9.34 -2.91 16.34
CA GLU A 114 -9.18 -4.20 15.67
C GLU A 114 -10.48 -5.01 15.77
N LEU A 115 -11.03 -5.37 14.61
CA LEU A 115 -12.23 -6.20 14.48
C LEU A 115 -11.87 -7.68 14.39
N GLU A 116 -10.86 -8.00 13.57
CA GLU A 116 -10.41 -9.37 13.34
C GLU A 116 -8.96 -9.38 12.87
N ALA A 117 -8.18 -10.38 13.28
CA ALA A 117 -6.78 -10.53 12.88
C ALA A 117 -6.46 -11.97 12.48
N PHE A 118 -5.72 -12.10 11.39
CA PHE A 118 -5.27 -13.38 10.85
C PHE A 118 -3.74 -13.37 10.72
N PRO A 119 -3.01 -14.32 11.30
CA PRO A 119 -1.58 -14.41 11.07
C PRO A 119 -1.30 -14.47 9.56
N LEU A 120 -0.33 -13.72 9.02
CA LEU A 120 -0.04 -13.77 7.57
C LEU A 120 0.30 -15.18 7.06
N GLY A 121 0.58 -16.12 7.97
CA GLY A 121 0.93 -17.50 7.65
C GLY A 121 -0.28 -18.40 7.52
N SER A 122 -1.47 -17.94 7.94
CA SER A 122 -2.73 -18.60 7.62
C SER A 122 -3.24 -18.20 6.24
N VAL A 123 -2.81 -17.07 5.67
CA VAL A 123 -3.24 -16.64 4.34
C VAL A 123 -2.72 -17.62 3.29
N GLN A 124 -3.64 -18.37 2.67
CA GLN A 124 -3.34 -19.40 1.67
C GLN A 124 -3.23 -18.83 0.26
N GLY A 125 -3.97 -17.77 -0.03
CA GLY A 125 -3.97 -17.11 -1.34
C GLY A 125 -5.02 -16.02 -1.44
N CYS A 126 -4.98 -15.31 -2.56
CA CYS A 126 -5.94 -14.27 -2.88
C CYS A 126 -6.26 -14.27 -4.37
N SER A 127 -7.50 -13.94 -4.71
CA SER A 127 -7.99 -13.80 -6.08
C SER A 127 -8.84 -12.55 -6.23
N ALA A 128 -8.93 -12.03 -7.45
CA ALA A 128 -9.82 -10.93 -7.80
C ALA A 128 -10.97 -11.48 -8.65
N GLY A 129 -12.19 -11.02 -8.38
CA GLY A 129 -13.40 -11.46 -9.08
C GLY A 129 -14.39 -10.32 -9.30
N LEU A 130 -15.51 -10.65 -9.93
CA LEU A 130 -16.63 -9.74 -10.21
C LEU A 130 -16.15 -8.44 -10.89
N ASP A 131 -15.62 -8.57 -12.11
CA ASP A 131 -15.13 -7.44 -12.91
C ASP A 131 -14.11 -6.55 -12.18
N ASN A 132 -13.19 -7.19 -11.45
CA ASN A 132 -12.13 -6.52 -10.68
C ASN A 132 -12.66 -5.68 -9.50
N ALA A 133 -13.89 -5.91 -9.05
CA ALA A 133 -14.49 -5.21 -7.92
C ALA A 133 -14.28 -5.92 -6.58
N VAL A 134 -14.17 -7.25 -6.56
CA VAL A 134 -14.12 -8.03 -5.31
C VAL A 134 -12.80 -8.76 -5.13
N LEU A 135 -12.15 -8.54 -3.99
CA LEU A 135 -10.99 -9.28 -3.52
C LEU A 135 -11.46 -10.44 -2.65
N ALA A 136 -11.04 -11.66 -2.98
CA ALA A 136 -11.21 -12.84 -2.16
C ALA A 136 -9.88 -13.20 -1.48
N VAL A 137 -9.87 -13.36 -0.17
CA VAL A 137 -8.70 -13.76 0.61
C VAL A 137 -8.99 -15.06 1.34
N SER A 138 -8.23 -16.11 1.03
CA SER A 138 -8.36 -17.42 1.67
C SER A 138 -7.44 -17.51 2.88
N VAL A 139 -7.98 -17.84 4.06
CA VAL A 139 -7.25 -17.97 5.32
C VAL A 139 -7.52 -19.34 5.96
N GLN A 140 -6.47 -19.97 6.48
CA GLN A 140 -6.55 -21.20 7.26
C GLN A 140 -6.79 -20.89 8.74
N GLU A 141 -8.01 -21.09 9.21
CA GLU A 141 -8.32 -21.06 10.63
C GLU A 141 -7.73 -22.27 11.35
N ARG A 142 -7.39 -22.09 12.63
CA ARG A 142 -6.72 -23.13 13.43
C ARG A 142 -7.65 -23.90 14.36
N ASN A 143 -8.82 -23.35 14.72
CA ASN A 143 -9.72 -23.99 15.68
C ASN A 143 -11.20 -23.60 15.45
N PRO A 144 -12.02 -24.47 14.82
CA PRO A 144 -11.62 -25.71 14.15
C PRO A 144 -10.78 -25.44 12.88
N PRO A 145 -9.91 -26.38 12.45
CA PRO A 145 -9.17 -26.26 11.20
C PRO A 145 -10.11 -26.23 10.00
N ARG A 146 -10.27 -25.05 9.39
CA ARG A 146 -11.04 -24.85 8.16
C ARG A 146 -10.48 -23.69 7.36
N THR A 147 -10.69 -23.72 6.04
CA THR A 147 -10.36 -22.58 5.19
C THR A 147 -11.57 -21.68 5.08
N SER A 148 -11.35 -20.39 5.29
CA SER A 148 -12.36 -19.34 5.15
C SER A 148 -11.94 -18.38 4.05
N VAL A 149 -12.90 -17.95 3.25
CA VAL A 149 -12.72 -16.95 2.20
C VAL A 149 -13.42 -15.68 2.64
N LEU A 150 -12.64 -14.63 2.85
CA LEU A 150 -13.12 -13.28 3.12
C LEU A 150 -13.29 -12.56 1.80
N LEU A 151 -14.45 -11.93 1.59
CA LEU A 151 -14.82 -11.23 0.36
C LEU A 151 -14.93 -9.73 0.66
N PHE A 152 -14.19 -8.93 -0.11
CA PHE A 152 -14.12 -7.48 0.07
C PHE A 152 -14.42 -6.75 -1.24
N HIS A 153 -15.39 -5.85 -1.23
CA HIS A 153 -15.58 -4.91 -2.31
C HIS A 153 -14.53 -3.79 -2.24
N CYS A 154 -13.92 -3.51 -3.40
CA CYS A 154 -12.74 -2.66 -3.54
C CYS A 154 -13.11 -1.37 -4.30
N GLU A 155 -13.47 -0.31 -3.57
CA GLU A 155 -14.01 0.91 -4.20
C GLU A 155 -13.00 1.73 -5.04
N ARG A 156 -11.73 1.80 -4.63
CA ARG A 156 -10.78 2.79 -5.17
C ARG A 156 -9.70 2.23 -6.10
N LEU A 157 -9.08 1.12 -5.72
CA LEU A 157 -7.86 0.61 -6.38
C LEU A 157 -8.12 -0.63 -7.25
N GLY A 158 -9.35 -1.17 -7.24
CA GLY A 158 -9.70 -2.44 -7.86
C GLY A 158 -9.06 -3.63 -7.15
N ALA A 159 -9.72 -4.78 -7.23
CA ALA A 159 -9.35 -5.99 -6.51
C ALA A 159 -7.98 -6.56 -6.94
N GLU A 160 -7.63 -6.52 -8.23
CA GLU A 160 -6.39 -7.07 -8.79
C GLU A 160 -5.16 -6.29 -8.32
N THR A 161 -5.29 -4.98 -8.15
CA THR A 161 -4.23 -4.14 -7.59
C THR A 161 -3.98 -4.48 -6.13
N LEU A 162 -5.04 -4.60 -5.33
CA LEU A 162 -4.96 -4.99 -3.92
C LEU A 162 -4.40 -6.41 -3.78
N ARG A 163 -4.89 -7.35 -4.58
CA ARG A 163 -4.37 -8.72 -4.67
C ARG A 163 -2.87 -8.71 -4.94
N SER A 164 -2.42 -8.03 -5.99
CA SER A 164 -1.00 -7.92 -6.33
C SER A 164 -0.17 -7.29 -5.22
N SER A 165 -0.73 -6.32 -4.50
CA SER A 165 -0.08 -5.68 -3.35
C SER A 165 0.07 -6.65 -2.19
N LEU A 166 -0.99 -7.38 -1.84
CA LEU A 166 -0.99 -8.37 -0.76
C LEU A 166 -0.05 -9.54 -1.07
N GLU A 167 -0.06 -10.06 -2.31
CA GLU A 167 0.85 -11.14 -2.75
C GLU A 167 2.33 -10.74 -2.61
N LYS A 168 2.67 -9.47 -2.90
CA LYS A 168 4.03 -8.96 -2.70
C LYS A 168 4.43 -8.99 -1.23
N VAL A 169 3.55 -8.57 -0.32
CA VAL A 169 3.80 -8.59 1.13
C VAL A 169 3.98 -10.04 1.62
N LEU A 170 3.11 -10.96 1.19
CA LEU A 170 3.23 -12.37 1.53
C LEU A 170 4.54 -12.99 1.03
N ARG A 171 4.99 -12.62 -0.18
CA ARG A 171 6.26 -13.09 -0.75
C ARG A 171 7.47 -12.54 0.01
N GLN A 172 7.51 -11.25 0.28
CA GLN A 172 8.60 -10.61 1.04
C GLN A 172 8.79 -11.28 2.39
N ARG A 173 7.69 -11.54 3.11
CA ARG A 173 7.71 -12.26 4.39
C ARG A 173 8.28 -13.67 4.27
N LYS A 174 7.95 -14.40 3.20
CA LYS A 174 8.47 -15.76 2.96
C LYS A 174 9.99 -15.74 2.73
N GLU A 175 10.48 -14.75 2.00
CA GLU A 175 11.92 -14.53 1.76
C GLU A 175 12.66 -14.17 3.06
N GLU A 176 12.10 -13.27 3.89
CA GLU A 176 12.65 -12.90 5.19
C GLU A 176 12.75 -14.09 6.14
N GLN A 177 11.72 -14.95 6.19
CA GLN A 177 11.79 -16.18 6.99
C GLN A 177 12.89 -17.11 6.49
N SER A 178 12.96 -17.35 5.17
CA SER A 178 13.99 -18.21 4.57
C SER A 178 15.42 -17.72 4.90
N ASN A 179 15.66 -16.42 4.79
CA ASN A 179 16.96 -15.82 5.10
C ASN A 179 17.35 -15.96 6.58
N ARG A 180 16.38 -15.86 7.51
CA ARG A 180 16.62 -16.08 8.94
C ARG A 180 16.96 -17.54 9.26
N TYR A 181 16.43 -18.51 8.53
CA TYR A 181 16.78 -19.92 8.68
C TYR A 181 18.14 -20.24 8.04
N GLY A 182 18.46 -19.67 6.88
CA GLY A 182 19.75 -19.86 6.20
C GLY A 182 20.95 -19.36 7.00
N HIS A 183 20.79 -18.29 7.78
CA HIS A 183 21.89 -17.74 8.58
C HIS A 183 22.24 -18.56 9.83
N ARG A 184 21.35 -19.48 10.27
CA ARG A 184 21.51 -20.25 11.50
C ARG A 184 22.27 -21.58 11.32
N TYR A 185 22.56 -21.98 10.08
CA TYR A 185 23.26 -23.23 9.75
C TYR A 185 24.59 -23.01 8.99
N GLY A 186 25.09 -21.77 8.93
CA GLY A 186 26.27 -21.40 8.15
C GLY A 186 27.27 -20.55 8.93
N GLY A 187 27.64 -20.99 10.14
CA GLY A 187 28.67 -20.38 10.99
C GLY A 187 29.46 -21.43 11.74
#